data_AF-A0A914IPH7-F1
#
_entry.id   AF-A0A914IPH7-F1
#
_cell.length_a   1.000
_cell.length_b   1.000
_cell.length_c   1.000
_cell.angle_alpha   90.00
_cell.angle_beta   90.00
_cell.angle_gamma   90.00
#
_symmetry.space_group_name_H-M   'P 1'
#
loop_
_entity.id
_entity.type
_entity.pdbx_description
1 polymer ?
#
loop_
_entity_poly.entity_id
_entity_poly.type
_entity_poly.pdbx_seq_one_letter_code
_entity_poly.pdbx_strand_id
1 'polypeptide(L)'
;MSAKVGPLSFETAAPGEMSFDKPYSEATAQLIDQEVRDMVTSALNRTRELLIQKRDEIEKVAMRLLEREILSRDDMIELLGPRPFPEKHTYEQFVEGTGGLDENTQLPKGLENWNKEKEKNKEKA
;
A
#
# COMPACT_ATOMS: atom_id res chain seq x y z
N MET A 1 1.43 0.13 -16.20
CA MET A 1 0.65 -0.37 -17.36
C MET A 1 1.18 0.29 -18.62
N SER A 2 1.41 -0.48 -19.69
CA SER A 2 1.94 0.02 -20.96
C SER A 2 0.85 0.01 -22.03
N ALA A 3 0.65 1.14 -22.71
CA ALA A 3 -0.25 1.23 -23.85
C ALA A 3 0.32 0.51 -25.09
N LYS A 4 1.65 0.48 -25.25
CA LYS A 4 2.31 -0.16 -26.39
C LYS A 4 2.28 -1.69 -26.33
N VAL A 5 2.35 -2.26 -25.13
CA VAL A 5 2.19 -3.71 -24.91
C VAL A 5 0.71 -4.12 -24.92
N GLY A 6 -0.18 -3.23 -24.46
CA GLY A 6 -1.61 -3.48 -24.37
C GLY A 6 -2.02 -4.22 -23.07
N PRO A 7 -3.29 -4.64 -22.96
CA PRO A 7 -3.84 -5.27 -21.75
C PRO A 7 -3.46 -6.76 -21.68
N LEU A 8 -2.16 -7.05 -21.72
CA LEU A 8 -1.61 -8.41 -21.62
C LEU A 8 -1.06 -8.66 -20.22
N SER A 9 -1.21 -9.89 -19.75
CA SER A 9 -0.59 -10.40 -18.53
C SER A 9 0.32 -11.55 -18.91
N PHE A 10 1.59 -11.48 -18.50
CA PHE A 10 2.54 -12.56 -18.67
C PHE A 10 2.76 -13.25 -17.33
N GLU A 11 2.82 -14.57 -17.35
CA GLU A 11 3.17 -15.34 -16.16
C GLU A 11 4.66 -15.16 -15.87
N THR A 12 4.98 -14.67 -14.67
CA THR A 12 6.34 -14.50 -14.20
C THR A 12 6.61 -15.53 -13.11
N ALA A 13 7.74 -16.22 -13.20
CA ALA A 13 8.16 -17.19 -12.19
C ALA A 13 8.17 -16.55 -10.80
N ALA A 14 7.73 -17.30 -9.79
CA ALA A 14 7.75 -16.83 -8.42
C ALA A 14 9.20 -16.63 -7.93
N PRO A 15 9.43 -15.77 -6.92
CA PRO A 15 10.76 -15.63 -6.32
C PRO A 15 11.31 -16.99 -5.87
N GLY A 16 12.43 -17.42 -6.47
CA GLY A 16 13.08 -18.70 -6.17
C GLY A 16 12.73 -19.86 -7.13
N GLU A 17 11.80 -19.67 -8.05
CA GLU A 17 11.54 -20.62 -9.14
C GLU A 17 12.43 -20.32 -10.35
N MET A 18 12.90 -21.37 -11.03
CA MET A 18 13.60 -21.19 -12.30
C MET A 18 12.61 -20.72 -13.36
N SER A 19 12.85 -19.53 -13.90
CA SER A 19 12.11 -19.05 -15.07
C SER A 19 12.48 -19.91 -16.28
N PHE A 20 11.49 -20.57 -16.86
CA PHE A 20 11.60 -21.10 -18.22
C PHE A 20 11.56 -19.96 -19.25
N ASP A 21 11.74 -20.31 -20.52
CA ASP A 21 11.73 -19.38 -21.66
C ASP A 21 10.56 -18.40 -21.60
N LYS A 22 10.85 -17.15 -22.01
CA LYS A 22 9.87 -16.06 -22.00
C LYS A 22 8.66 -16.46 -22.87
N PRO A 23 7.41 -16.29 -22.39
CA PRO A 23 6.21 -16.64 -23.15
C PRO A 23 5.88 -15.62 -24.25
N TYR A 24 6.88 -14.94 -24.81
CA TYR A 24 6.75 -13.90 -25.82
C TYR A 24 8.00 -13.78 -26.67
N SER A 25 7.85 -13.18 -27.86
CA SER A 25 8.94 -13.01 -28.80
C SER A 25 10.03 -12.05 -28.30
N GLU A 26 11.24 -12.15 -28.83
CA GLU A 26 12.31 -11.18 -28.56
C GLU A 26 11.93 -9.74 -28.94
N ALA A 27 11.16 -9.55 -30.02
CA ALA A 27 10.65 -8.22 -30.38
C ALA A 27 9.73 -7.64 -29.30
N THR A 28 8.90 -8.50 -28.69
CA THR A 28 8.06 -8.13 -27.55
C THR A 28 8.91 -7.86 -26.30
N ALA A 29 9.96 -8.65 -26.06
CA ALA A 29 10.88 -8.43 -24.95
C ALA A 29 11.57 -7.05 -25.05
N GLN A 30 12.08 -6.70 -26.22
CA GLN A 30 12.68 -5.39 -26.47
C GLN A 30 11.69 -4.25 -26.27
N LEU A 31 10.43 -4.42 -26.69
CA LEU A 31 9.37 -3.45 -26.47
C LEU A 31 9.09 -3.26 -24.97
N ILE A 32 9.01 -4.35 -24.20
CA ILE A 32 8.84 -4.31 -22.74
C ILE A 32 10.00 -3.56 -22.08
N ASP A 33 11.24 -3.90 -22.43
CA ASP A 33 12.42 -3.26 -21.87
C ASP A 33 12.45 -1.74 -22.13
N GLN A 34 12.02 -1.31 -23.32
CA GLN A 34 11.90 0.10 -23.66
C GLN A 34 10.83 0.80 -22.83
N GLU A 35 9.65 0.20 -22.66
CA GLU A 35 8.56 0.76 -21.85
C GLU A 35 8.94 0.85 -20.37
N VAL A 36 9.65 -0.15 -19.84
CA VAL A 36 10.18 -0.12 -18.47
C VAL A 36 11.18 1.03 -18.32
N ARG A 37 12.10 1.19 -19.27
CA ARG A 37 13.07 2.30 -19.26
C ARG A 37 12.37 3.66 -19.28
N ASP A 38 11.37 3.83 -20.15
CA ASP A 38 10.61 5.07 -20.27
C ASP A 38 9.84 5.37 -18.96
N MET A 39 9.23 4.34 -18.35
CA MET A 39 8.52 4.47 -17.08
C MET A 39 9.43 4.89 -15.93
N VAL A 40 10.58 4.22 -15.78
CA VAL A 40 11.56 4.52 -14.73
C VAL A 40 12.14 5.92 -14.93
N THR A 41 12.49 6.27 -16.18
CA THR A 41 13.04 7.60 -16.50
C THR A 41 12.03 8.71 -16.22
N SER A 42 10.76 8.50 -16.56
CA SER A 42 9.67 9.44 -16.26
C SER A 42 9.49 9.63 -14.75
N ALA A 43 9.45 8.54 -13.99
CA ALA A 43 9.34 8.59 -12.52
C ALA A 43 10.54 9.32 -11.89
N LEU A 44 11.76 9.06 -12.38
CA LEU A 44 12.98 9.72 -11.93
C LEU A 44 12.91 11.23 -12.20
N ASN A 45 12.58 11.63 -13.43
CA ASN A 45 12.51 13.03 -13.83
C ASN A 45 11.45 13.78 -13.02
N ARG A 46 10.25 13.21 -12.91
CA ARG A 46 9.16 13.79 -12.10
C ARG A 46 9.56 13.95 -10.64
N THR A 47 10.22 12.95 -10.06
CA THR A 47 10.66 13.01 -8.67
C THR A 47 11.75 14.08 -8.51
N ARG A 48 12.72 14.12 -9.42
CA ARG A 48 13.78 15.13 -9.40
C ARG A 48 13.23 16.54 -9.51
N GLU A 49 12.30 16.77 -10.42
CA GLU A 49 11.64 18.07 -10.59
C GLU A 49 10.88 18.47 -9.31
N LEU A 50 10.12 17.55 -8.72
CA LEU A 50 9.44 17.80 -7.45
C LEU A 50 10.41 18.17 -6.33
N LEU A 51 11.52 17.45 -6.20
CA LEU A 51 12.53 17.74 -5.17
C LEU A 51 13.23 19.09 -5.41
N ILE A 52 13.49 19.46 -6.67
CA ILE A 52 14.06 20.78 -7.01
C ILE A 52 13.06 21.90 -6.69
N GLN A 53 11.78 21.73 -7.05
CA GLN A 53 10.72 22.69 -6.75
C GLN A 53 10.51 22.86 -5.24
N LYS A 54 10.81 21.82 -4.45
CA LYS A 54 10.67 21.78 -2.99
C LYS A 54 12.00 21.83 -2.23
N ARG A 55 13.02 22.39 -2.87
CA ARG A 55 14.39 22.41 -2.34
C ARG A 55 14.48 23.08 -0.98
N ASP A 56 13.83 24.22 -0.80
CA ASP A 56 13.87 25.00 0.44
C ASP A 56 13.21 24.23 1.60
N GLU A 57 12.08 23.55 1.33
CA GLU A 57 11.43 22.67 2.30
C GLU A 57 12.29 21.47 2.67
N ILE A 58 12.98 20.85 1.70
CA ILE A 58 13.91 19.73 1.95
C ILE A 58 15.09 20.18 2.80
N GLU A 59 15.65 21.35 2.51
CA GLU A 59 16.77 21.91 3.28
C GLU A 59 16.38 22.13 4.74
N LYS A 60 15.18 22.67 5.01
CA LYS A 60 14.65 22.78 6.37
C LYS A 60 14.58 21.43 7.09
N VAL A 61 14.06 20.40 6.42
CA VAL A 61 13.95 19.04 7.00
C VAL A 61 15.34 18.47 7.26
N ALA A 62 16.28 18.62 6.33
CA ALA A 62 17.64 18.14 6.48
C ALA A 62 18.37 18.82 7.66
N MET A 63 18.24 20.14 7.79
CA MET A 63 18.81 20.89 8.92
C MET A 63 18.21 20.42 10.25
N ARG A 64 16.90 20.21 10.32
CA ARG A 64 16.24 19.69 11.53
C ARG A 64 16.69 18.26 11.87
N LEU A 65 17.01 17.43 10.87
CA LEU A 65 17.56 16.08 11.08
C LEU A 65 19.00 16.08 11.61
N LEU A 66 19.79 17.09 11.25
CA LEU A 66 21.13 17.26 11.81
C LEU A 66 21.08 17.62 13.31
N GLU A 67 20.04 18.32 13.74
CA GLU A 67 19.80 18.67 15.15
C GLU A 67 19.12 17.54 15.94
N ARG A 68 18.19 16.80 15.30
CA ARG A 68 17.45 15.68 15.90
C ARG A 68 17.43 14.50 14.96
N GLU A 69 17.96 13.36 15.41
CA GLU A 69 18.10 12.13 14.61
C GLU A 69 16.78 11.56 14.08
N ILE A 70 15.65 11.86 14.74
CA ILE A 70 14.32 11.35 14.41
C ILE A 70 13.34 12.51 14.39
N LEU A 71 12.52 12.59 13.33
CA LEU A 71 11.38 13.52 13.22
C LEU A 71 10.06 12.76 13.29
N SER A 72 9.17 13.24 14.15
CA SER A 72 7.79 12.75 14.24
C SER A 72 6.90 13.44 13.20
N ARG A 73 5.65 12.97 13.09
CA ARG A 73 4.65 13.61 12.23
C ARG A 73 4.38 15.06 12.63
N ASP A 74 4.34 15.34 13.93
CA ASP A 74 4.07 16.67 14.45
C ASP A 74 5.22 17.63 14.14
N ASP A 75 6.47 17.16 14.22
CA ASP A 75 7.64 17.93 13.79
C ASP A 75 7.56 18.32 12.30
N MET A 76 7.08 17.41 11.46
CA MET A 76 6.92 17.68 10.03
C MET A 76 5.80 18.70 9.76
N ILE A 77 4.71 18.66 10.53
CA ILE A 77 3.62 19.64 10.43
C ILE A 77 4.06 21.01 10.93
N GLU A 78 4.82 21.07 12.00
CA GLU A 78 5.43 22.32 12.49
C GLU A 78 6.32 22.94 11.42
N LEU A 79 7.12 22.13 10.74
CA LEU A 79 8.13 22.60 9.79
C LEU A 79 7.57 22.95 8.40
N LEU A 80 6.63 22.15 7.89
CA LEU A 80 6.13 22.23 6.52
C LEU A 80 4.64 22.62 6.43
N GLY A 81 3.93 22.68 7.56
CA GLY A 81 2.49 22.86 7.62
C GLY A 81 1.70 21.56 7.45
N PRO A 82 0.36 21.64 7.52
CA PRO A 82 -0.51 20.47 7.33
C PRO A 82 -0.43 19.97 5.88
N ARG A 83 -0.48 18.64 5.70
CA ARG A 83 -0.45 18.03 4.37
C ARG A 83 -1.65 18.49 3.53
N PRO A 84 -1.45 18.94 2.28
CA PRO A 84 -2.53 19.45 1.42
C PRO A 84 -3.41 18.35 0.79
N PHE A 85 -3.34 17.13 1.33
CA PHE A 85 -4.13 15.99 0.87
C PHE A 85 -4.86 15.38 2.07
N PRO A 86 -6.15 15.03 1.93
CA PRO A 86 -6.88 14.38 3.01
C PRO A 86 -6.24 13.04 3.33
N GLU A 87 -6.02 12.78 4.61
CA GLU A 87 -5.49 11.52 5.10
C GLU A 87 -6.42 10.92 6.14
N LYS A 88 -6.57 9.60 6.06
CA LYS A 88 -7.26 8.80 7.07
C LYS A 88 -6.18 8.26 8.01
N HIS A 89 -6.38 8.44 9.31
CA HIS A 89 -5.42 8.04 10.33
C HIS A 89 -6.05 7.24 11.47
N THR A 90 -7.35 7.41 11.69
CA THR A 90 -8.05 6.67 12.74
C THR A 90 -8.79 5.48 12.15
N TYR A 91 -8.98 4.45 12.97
CA TYR A 91 -9.73 3.26 12.58
C TYR A 91 -11.12 3.62 12.05
N GLU A 92 -11.81 4.53 12.73
CA GLU A 92 -13.14 5.01 12.35
C GLU A 92 -13.14 5.62 10.94
N GLN A 93 -12.14 6.43 10.59
CA GLN A 93 -12.02 7.02 9.25
C GLN A 93 -11.78 5.96 8.17
N PHE A 94 -11.07 4.88 8.49
CA PHE A 94 -10.83 3.78 7.55
C PHE A 94 -12.10 2.96 7.28
N VAL A 95 -12.92 2.72 8.30
CA VAL A 95 -14.17 1.94 8.19
C VAL A 95 -15.41 2.80 7.90
N GLU A 96 -15.26 4.12 7.88
CA GLU A 96 -16.33 5.02 7.47
C GLU A 96 -16.81 4.66 6.05
N GLY A 97 -18.08 4.25 5.94
CA GLY A 97 -18.72 3.84 4.70
C GLY A 97 -18.88 2.33 4.49
N THR A 98 -18.34 1.46 5.37
CA THR A 98 -18.47 -0.01 5.25
C THR A 98 -19.68 -0.59 6.00
N GLY A 99 -20.46 0.24 6.70
CA GLY A 99 -21.73 -0.16 7.31
C GLY A 99 -21.67 -0.65 8.76
N GLY A 100 -20.54 -0.51 9.44
CA GLY A 100 -20.39 -0.78 10.87
C GLY A 100 -18.97 -0.49 11.35
N LEU A 101 -18.84 0.03 12.57
CA LEU A 101 -17.53 0.20 13.23
C LEU A 101 -16.98 -1.14 13.72
N ASP A 102 -17.88 -2.05 14.10
CA ASP A 102 -17.56 -3.34 14.69
C ASP A 102 -17.71 -4.48 13.69
N GLU A 103 -16.89 -5.51 13.88
CA GLU A 103 -16.99 -6.76 13.13
C GLU A 103 -18.31 -7.47 13.45
N ASN A 104 -19.05 -7.88 12.42
CA ASN A 104 -20.26 -8.66 12.61
C ASN A 104 -19.91 -10.10 13.04
N THR A 105 -19.96 -10.34 14.34
CA THR A 105 -19.72 -11.65 14.95
C THR A 105 -21.00 -12.49 15.12
N GLN A 106 -22.11 -12.11 14.50
CA GLN A 106 -23.35 -12.88 14.56
C GLN A 106 -23.18 -14.22 13.86
N LEU A 107 -23.36 -15.30 14.63
CA LEU A 107 -23.26 -16.65 14.12
C LEU A 107 -24.51 -17.00 13.28
N PRO A 108 -24.37 -17.71 12.16
CA PRO A 108 -25.51 -18.22 11.40
C PRO A 108 -26.39 -19.13 12.28
N LYS A 109 -27.67 -19.28 11.88
CA LYS A 109 -28.70 -20.00 12.67
C LYS A 109 -28.30 -21.40 13.18
N GLY A 110 -27.42 -22.11 12.48
CA GLY A 110 -26.93 -23.44 12.88
C GLY A 110 -25.76 -23.45 13.87
N LEU A 111 -25.15 -22.29 14.14
CA LEU A 111 -23.95 -22.12 14.97
C LEU A 111 -24.18 -21.19 16.16
N GLU A 112 -25.42 -20.74 16.42
CA GLU A 112 -25.77 -19.80 17.49
C GLU A 112 -25.32 -20.24 18.90
N ASN A 113 -25.06 -21.54 19.08
CA ASN A 113 -24.64 -22.14 20.35
C ASN A 113 -23.16 -22.53 20.39
N TRP A 114 -22.37 -22.22 19.36
CA TRP A 114 -20.94 -22.56 19.29
C TRP A 114 -20.10 -21.87 20.38
N ASN A 115 -20.45 -20.60 20.69
CA ASN A 115 -19.78 -19.78 21.70
C ASN A 115 -20.51 -19.76 23.05
N LYS A 116 -21.49 -20.63 23.28
CA LYS A 116 -22.18 -20.77 24.57
C LYS A 116 -21.64 -22.01 25.28
N GLU A 117 -21.29 -21.87 26.55
CA GLU A 117 -20.92 -23.04 27.36
C GLU A 117 -22.09 -24.04 27.37
N LYS A 118 -21.82 -25.30 27.01
CA LYS A 118 -22.81 -26.37 27.21
C LYS A 118 -22.98 -26.52 28.72
N GLU A 119 -24.14 -26.10 29.23
CA GLU A 119 -24.61 -26.40 30.59
C GLU A 119 -24.38 -27.90 30.87
N LYS A 120 -23.32 -28.22 31.60
CA LYS A 120 -23.04 -29.58 32.06
C LYS A 120 -24.04 -29.91 33.17
N ASN A 121 -24.92 -30.87 32.87
CA ASN A 121 -25.67 -31.73 33.77
C ASN A 121 -26.73 -31.11 34.69
N LYS A 122 -27.98 -31.57 34.52
CA LYS A 122 -28.77 -32.18 35.60
C LYS A 122 -29.69 -33.29 35.05
N GLU A 123 -29.10 -34.43 34.68
CA GLU A 123 -29.77 -35.73 34.87
C GLU A 123 -29.16 -36.36 36.13
N LYS A 124 -29.79 -36.05 37.26
CA LYS A 124 -29.73 -36.83 38.49
C LYS A 124 -31.15 -36.90 39.04
N ALA A 125 -31.85 -37.97 38.71
CA ALA A 125 -32.77 -38.74 39.55
C ALA A 125 -33.39 -39.85 38.70
#